data_AF-A0A358ECR0-F1
#
_entry.id   AF-A0A358ECR0-F1
#
_cell.length_a   1.000
_cell.length_b   1.000
_cell.length_c   1.000
_cell.angle_alpha   90.00
_cell.angle_beta   90.00
_cell.angle_gamma   90.00
#
_symmetry.space_group_name_H-M   'P 1'
#
loop_
_entity.id
_entity.type
_entity.pdbx_description
1 polymer ?
#
loop_
_entity_poly.entity_id
_entity_poly.type
_entity_poly.pdbx_seq_one_letter_code
_entity_poly.pdbx_strand_id
1 'polypeptide(L)'
;MQLQSQRIPPPLEDSSLREKLYSTVRTQSSRFAPLLLLSVFSFGVLEGQTEQRTILSFEPDAVSDWFVVNDGVMGGVSSSRIRPASDDAAIFEGHLSLENNGGFASVRARINEGALSKASTVVLRVRGDGKRYQLRLRMGRNWDGVAYAVSFETTADTWTTIEIPLEQFQPIFRGFVPRNARALNPSRVQQIGLMVTDKQEGPFRLEISRLEATIGL
;
A
#
# COMPACT_ATOMS: atom_id res chain seq x y z
N MET A 1 -75.49 -15.17 -12.70
CA MET A 1 -75.38 -14.23 -13.83
C MET A 1 -75.01 -15.06 -15.06
N GLN A 2 -75.87 -14.99 -16.08
CA GLN A 2 -76.02 -15.77 -17.35
C GLN A 2 -74.82 -16.63 -17.83
N LEU A 3 -74.96 -17.96 -18.02
CA LEU A 3 -75.68 -18.75 -19.06
C LEU A 3 -74.95 -18.77 -20.43
N GLN A 4 -74.35 -19.92 -20.78
CA GLN A 4 -74.71 -20.84 -21.90
C GLN A 4 -74.42 -20.27 -23.32
N SER A 5 -73.94 -21.01 -24.32
CA SER A 5 -74.26 -22.38 -24.75
C SER A 5 -73.27 -22.78 -25.85
N GLN A 6 -72.83 -24.04 -25.89
CA GLN A 6 -72.37 -24.66 -27.13
C GLN A 6 -73.57 -25.02 -28.04
N ARG A 7 -73.41 -24.98 -29.37
CA ARG A 7 -74.04 -25.87 -30.36
C ARG A 7 -73.14 -26.03 -31.59
N ILE A 8 -73.16 -27.22 -32.18
CA ILE A 8 -72.34 -27.73 -33.31
C ILE A 8 -73.23 -27.80 -34.61
N PRO A 9 -72.76 -28.33 -35.77
CA PRO A 9 -72.58 -27.69 -37.09
C PRO A 9 -73.67 -28.09 -38.13
N PRO A 10 -73.48 -27.88 -39.46
CA PRO A 10 -73.26 -29.04 -40.35
C PRO A 10 -72.28 -28.69 -41.55
N PRO A 11 -72.18 -29.44 -42.67
CA PRO A 11 -70.91 -30.08 -43.07
C PRO A 11 -70.40 -29.70 -44.50
N LEU A 12 -69.17 -30.17 -44.77
CA LEU A 12 -68.54 -30.65 -46.02
C LEU A 12 -69.08 -30.25 -47.42
N GLU A 13 -68.13 -29.88 -48.29
CA GLU A 13 -67.94 -30.23 -49.73
C GLU A 13 -67.21 -29.06 -50.42
N ASP A 14 -66.34 -29.18 -51.42
CA ASP A 14 -65.61 -30.24 -52.12
C ASP A 14 -64.70 -29.49 -53.13
N SER A 15 -63.70 -30.17 -53.66
CA SER A 15 -63.14 -29.98 -55.01
C SER A 15 -62.26 -28.74 -55.20
N SER A 16 -60.94 -28.89 -55.23
CA SER A 16 -60.17 -29.32 -56.40
C SER A 16 -60.35 -28.39 -57.61
N LEU A 17 -59.22 -28.00 -58.22
CA LEU A 17 -59.12 -27.42 -59.58
C LEU A 17 -59.45 -25.91 -59.58
N ARG A 18 -58.71 -24.99 -60.20
CA ARG A 18 -57.72 -25.09 -61.27
C ARG A 18 -57.11 -23.68 -61.47
N GLU A 19 -55.84 -23.68 -61.90
CA GLU A 19 -55.18 -22.67 -62.75
C GLU A 19 -54.84 -21.31 -62.12
N LYS A 20 -53.55 -21.04 -61.85
CA LYS A 20 -52.47 -20.61 -62.79
C LYS A 20 -52.58 -19.13 -63.15
N LEU A 21 -51.40 -18.54 -63.46
CA LEU A 21 -51.11 -17.21 -64.04
C LEU A 21 -50.51 -16.27 -62.97
N TYR A 22 -49.25 -15.83 -62.99
CA TYR A 22 -48.18 -15.85 -63.98
C TYR A 22 -46.80 -15.85 -63.29
N SER A 23 -45.84 -16.41 -64.01
CA SER A 23 -44.40 -16.42 -63.81
C SER A 23 -43.73 -15.03 -63.80
N THR A 24 -42.53 -14.92 -63.21
CA THR A 24 -41.24 -14.58 -63.89
C THR A 24 -40.25 -13.99 -62.86
N VAL A 25 -39.32 -14.78 -62.29
CA VAL A 25 -37.90 -15.07 -62.68
C VAL A 25 -36.85 -14.09 -62.09
N ARG A 26 -35.76 -14.72 -61.57
CA ARG A 26 -34.35 -14.23 -61.39
C ARG A 26 -34.01 -13.40 -60.14
N THR A 27 -32.89 -13.55 -59.41
CA THR A 27 -31.64 -14.34 -59.52
C THR A 27 -30.94 -14.39 -58.16
N GLN A 28 -30.39 -15.55 -57.79
CA GLN A 28 -29.08 -15.84 -57.17
C GLN A 28 -28.42 -14.82 -56.21
N SER A 29 -28.08 -15.25 -54.99
CA SER A 29 -26.67 -15.36 -54.53
C SER A 29 -26.58 -15.88 -53.08
N SER A 30 -25.84 -16.97 -52.91
CA SER A 30 -25.31 -17.43 -51.62
C SER A 30 -24.46 -16.32 -50.97
N ARG A 31 -24.69 -16.06 -49.68
CA ARG A 31 -23.70 -15.41 -48.82
C ARG A 31 -23.67 -16.11 -47.46
N PHE A 32 -22.55 -16.77 -47.20
CA PHE A 32 -22.07 -17.18 -45.88
C PHE A 32 -22.14 -15.99 -44.92
N ALA A 33 -22.82 -16.17 -43.79
CA ALA A 33 -22.63 -15.28 -42.63
C ALA A 33 -21.58 -15.95 -41.72
N PRO A 34 -20.44 -15.30 -41.44
CA PRO A 34 -19.41 -15.88 -40.59
C PRO A 34 -19.88 -15.84 -39.12
N LEU A 35 -19.64 -16.94 -38.39
CA LEU A 35 -19.71 -16.96 -36.94
C LEU A 35 -18.68 -15.94 -36.42
N LEU A 36 -19.16 -14.80 -35.92
CA LEU A 36 -18.33 -13.81 -35.23
C LEU A 36 -18.01 -14.38 -33.85
N LEU A 37 -16.91 -15.13 -33.73
CA LEU A 37 -16.29 -15.40 -32.44
C LEU A 37 -15.79 -14.04 -31.92
N LEU A 38 -16.56 -13.42 -31.03
CA LEU A 38 -16.05 -12.32 -30.21
C LEU A 38 -14.95 -12.93 -29.32
N SER A 39 -13.70 -12.80 -29.74
CA SER A 39 -12.58 -12.99 -28.84
C SER A 39 -12.64 -11.83 -27.84
N VAL A 40 -13.21 -12.12 -26.67
CA VAL A 40 -13.00 -11.28 -25.49
C VAL A 40 -11.52 -11.43 -25.16
N PHE A 41 -10.69 -10.56 -25.73
CA PHE A 41 -9.35 -10.33 -25.20
C PHE A 41 -9.59 -9.72 -23.82
N SER A 42 -9.60 -10.58 -22.80
CA SER A 42 -9.38 -10.15 -21.44
C SER A 42 -8.06 -9.40 -21.45
N PHE A 43 -8.14 -8.06 -21.42
CA PHE A 43 -7.02 -7.23 -21.03
C PHE A 43 -6.70 -7.62 -19.59
N GLY A 44 -5.88 -8.65 -19.44
CA GLY A 44 -5.22 -8.93 -18.19
C GLY A 44 -4.39 -7.68 -17.89
N VAL A 45 -4.78 -6.96 -16.85
CA VAL A 45 -3.88 -6.01 -16.21
C VAL A 45 -2.61 -6.80 -15.95
N LEU A 46 -1.49 -6.39 -16.56
CA LEU A 46 -0.17 -6.90 -16.20
C LEU A 46 0.10 -6.38 -14.79
N GLU A 47 -0.49 -7.02 -13.78
CA GLU A 47 0.00 -6.94 -12.42
C GLU A 47 1.38 -7.58 -12.46
N GLY A 48 2.39 -6.72 -12.55
CA GLY A 48 3.79 -7.12 -12.40
C GLY A 48 3.89 -7.93 -11.11
N GLN A 49 4.56 -9.08 -11.18
CA GLN A 49 4.74 -9.93 -10.02
C GLN A 49 5.50 -9.11 -8.96
N THR A 50 4.96 -9.03 -7.74
CA THR A 50 5.61 -8.33 -6.62
C THR A 50 5.97 -9.31 -5.52
N GLU A 51 7.11 -9.11 -4.88
CA GLU A 51 7.57 -9.88 -3.73
C GLU A 51 7.68 -8.99 -2.50
N GLN A 52 7.31 -9.51 -1.31
CA GLN A 52 7.62 -8.85 -0.04
C GLN A 52 8.99 -9.32 0.45
N ARG A 53 9.90 -8.36 0.66
CA ARG A 53 11.23 -8.61 1.21
C ARG A 53 11.33 -8.05 2.62
N THR A 54 11.74 -8.87 3.58
CA THR A 54 12.10 -8.41 4.92
C THR A 54 13.33 -7.51 4.87
N ILE A 55 13.23 -6.31 5.43
CA ILE A 55 14.31 -5.31 5.46
C ILE A 55 14.97 -5.27 6.84
N LEU A 56 14.15 -5.29 7.90
CA LEU A 56 14.62 -5.40 9.28
C LEU A 56 13.72 -6.40 10.01
N SER A 57 14.35 -7.33 10.73
CA SER A 57 13.68 -8.17 11.73
C SER A 57 13.71 -7.47 13.09
N PHE A 58 12.83 -7.91 13.98
CA PHE A 58 12.74 -7.42 15.37
C PHE A 58 13.01 -8.54 16.38
N GLU A 59 13.78 -9.54 15.96
CA GLU A 59 14.37 -10.55 16.84
C GLU A 59 15.32 -9.87 17.85
N PRO A 60 15.48 -10.43 19.07
CA PRO A 60 16.23 -9.78 20.14
C PRO A 60 17.64 -9.29 19.74
N ASP A 61 18.37 -10.10 18.98
CA ASP A 61 19.73 -9.74 18.54
C ASP A 61 19.72 -8.59 17.53
N ALA A 62 18.76 -8.57 16.60
CA ALA A 62 18.62 -7.51 15.60
C ALA A 62 18.21 -6.16 16.22
N VAL A 63 17.45 -6.18 17.34
CA VAL A 63 17.08 -4.95 18.07
C VAL A 63 18.31 -4.24 18.65
N SER A 64 19.37 -4.98 18.97
CA SER A 64 20.59 -4.44 19.57
C SER A 64 21.37 -3.52 18.62
N ASP A 65 21.13 -3.63 17.31
CA ASP A 65 21.78 -2.79 16.28
C ASP A 65 21.10 -1.42 16.10
N TRP A 66 19.97 -1.19 16.78
CA TRP A 66 19.30 0.10 16.79
C TRP A 66 19.94 1.05 17.78
N PHE A 67 20.02 2.32 17.39
CA PHE A 67 20.59 3.38 18.23
C PHE A 67 19.60 4.52 18.43
N VAL A 68 19.65 5.12 19.62
CA VAL A 68 18.79 6.24 20.03
C VAL A 68 19.36 7.57 19.53
N VAL A 69 18.50 8.43 19.02
CA VAL A 69 18.81 9.81 18.64
C VAL A 69 17.70 10.73 19.11
N ASN A 70 17.95 11.47 20.18
CA ASN A 70 16.98 12.40 20.77
C ASN A 70 17.44 13.86 20.62
N ASP A 71 16.65 14.78 21.16
CA ASP A 71 16.85 16.24 21.11
C ASP A 71 17.97 16.79 22.03
N GLY A 72 18.75 15.92 22.66
CA GLY A 72 19.78 16.30 23.64
C GLY A 72 20.91 17.21 23.12
N VAL A 73 21.17 17.26 21.80
CA VAL A 73 22.23 18.13 21.23
C VAL A 73 22.01 19.61 21.54
N MET A 74 20.75 20.05 21.60
CA MET A 74 20.38 21.44 21.92
C MET A 74 19.93 21.60 23.38
N GLY A 75 20.15 20.60 24.24
CA GLY A 75 19.74 20.60 25.65
C GLY A 75 18.33 20.04 25.90
N GLY A 76 17.65 19.55 24.87
CA GLY A 76 16.38 18.84 25.01
C GLY A 76 16.49 17.64 25.96
N VAL A 77 15.40 17.32 26.65
CA VAL A 77 15.37 16.29 27.69
C VAL A 77 14.43 15.13 27.35
N SER A 78 14.11 14.94 26.06
CA SER A 78 13.36 13.76 25.63
C SER A 78 14.19 12.50 25.80
N SER A 79 13.55 11.43 26.28
CA SER A 79 14.19 10.15 26.52
C SER A 79 13.51 9.05 25.74
N SER A 80 14.28 8.05 25.30
CA SER A 80 13.72 6.88 24.62
C SER A 80 14.66 5.70 24.63
N ARG A 81 14.09 4.53 24.36
CA ARG A 81 14.82 3.29 24.10
C ARG A 81 14.07 2.46 23.07
N ILE A 82 14.76 1.49 22.49
CA ILE A 82 14.13 0.35 21.81
C ILE A 82 14.60 -0.92 22.50
N ARG A 83 13.69 -1.88 22.66
CA ARG A 83 13.98 -3.18 23.29
C ARG A 83 13.13 -4.29 22.67
N PRO A 84 13.54 -5.55 22.78
CA PRO A 84 12.70 -6.68 22.41
C PRO A 84 11.41 -6.70 23.24
N ALA A 85 10.34 -7.19 22.61
CA ALA A 85 9.03 -7.41 23.21
C ALA A 85 8.63 -8.88 23.18
N SER A 86 8.99 -9.57 22.10
CA SER A 86 8.85 -11.00 21.85
C SER A 86 9.97 -11.44 20.89
N ASP A 87 9.93 -12.68 20.42
CA ASP A 87 10.88 -13.21 19.43
C ASP A 87 10.78 -12.51 18.06
N ASP A 88 9.67 -11.83 17.78
CA ASP A 88 9.36 -11.22 16.47
C ASP A 88 8.93 -9.75 16.56
N ALA A 89 9.08 -9.12 17.73
CA ALA A 89 8.67 -7.74 17.93
C ALA A 89 9.57 -6.97 18.87
N ALA A 90 9.63 -5.65 18.65
CA ALA A 90 10.32 -4.68 19.50
C ALA A 90 9.37 -3.57 19.93
N ILE A 91 9.73 -2.89 21.02
CA ILE A 91 9.04 -1.70 21.52
C ILE A 91 10.00 -0.53 21.49
N PHE A 92 9.63 0.51 20.73
CA PHE A 92 10.20 1.85 20.80
C PHE A 92 9.33 2.70 21.74
N GLU A 93 9.89 3.09 22.88
CA GLU A 93 9.15 3.79 23.93
C GLU A 93 10.00 4.84 24.64
N GLY A 94 9.34 5.78 25.30
CA GLY A 94 10.02 6.87 25.99
C GLY A 94 9.09 7.95 26.49
N HIS A 95 9.66 9.13 26.73
CA HIS A 95 8.95 10.33 27.14
C HIS A 95 9.45 11.52 26.30
N LEU A 96 8.53 12.19 25.60
CA LEU A 96 8.80 13.44 24.94
C LEU A 96 8.62 14.61 25.91
N SER A 97 9.59 15.51 25.93
CA SER A 97 9.53 16.79 26.66
C SER A 97 9.70 17.94 25.69
N LEU A 98 8.96 19.03 25.90
CA LEU A 98 9.12 20.28 25.14
C LEU A 98 10.10 21.26 25.81
N GLU A 99 10.63 20.90 26.97
CA GLU A 99 11.64 21.70 27.67
C GLU A 99 12.91 21.85 26.81
N ASN A 100 13.61 22.98 26.99
CA ASN A 100 14.86 23.30 26.30
C ASN A 100 14.78 23.23 24.76
N ASN A 101 13.62 23.59 24.20
CA ASN A 101 13.33 23.50 22.76
C ASN A 101 13.43 22.06 22.21
N GLY A 102 13.16 21.07 23.07
CA GLY A 102 13.03 19.68 22.70
C GLY A 102 11.76 19.38 21.90
N GLY A 103 11.39 18.12 21.87
CA GLY A 103 10.17 17.62 21.24
C GLY A 103 10.42 16.58 20.16
N PHE A 104 11.53 15.83 20.22
CA PHE A 104 11.64 14.60 19.45
C PHE A 104 12.45 13.50 20.15
N ALA A 105 12.03 12.27 19.86
CA ALA A 105 12.76 11.06 20.19
C ALA A 105 12.78 10.16 18.96
N SER A 106 13.91 9.52 18.70
CA SER A 106 14.09 8.69 17.50
C SER A 106 14.98 7.50 17.78
N VAL A 107 14.72 6.43 17.05
CA VAL A 107 15.61 5.27 16.94
C VAL A 107 15.91 5.03 15.48
N ARG A 108 17.12 4.55 15.19
CA ARG A 108 17.52 4.23 13.82
C ARG A 108 18.33 2.93 13.79
N ALA A 109 18.18 2.20 12.70
CA ALA A 109 18.97 1.03 12.35
C ALA A 109 19.71 1.27 11.03
N ARG A 110 20.84 0.58 10.86
CA ARG A 110 21.53 0.49 9.58
C ARG A 110 20.96 -0.67 8.78
N ILE A 111 20.91 -0.50 7.46
CA ILE A 111 20.59 -1.56 6.51
C ILE A 111 21.68 -1.66 5.46
N ASN A 112 21.79 -2.81 4.82
CA ASN A 112 22.72 -3.00 3.70
C ASN A 112 22.34 -2.09 2.52
N GLU A 113 23.35 -1.60 1.81
CA GLU A 113 23.13 -0.88 0.56
C GLU A 113 22.37 -1.78 -0.42
N GLY A 114 21.43 -1.21 -1.17
CA GLY A 114 20.60 -1.98 -2.09
C GLY A 114 19.48 -2.81 -1.46
N ALA A 115 19.31 -2.81 -0.13
CA ALA A 115 18.21 -3.53 0.52
C ALA A 115 16.83 -3.12 -0.01
N LEU A 116 16.64 -1.83 -0.28
CA LEU A 116 15.43 -1.27 -0.91
C LEU A 116 15.55 -1.12 -2.44
N SER A 117 16.53 -1.76 -3.08
CA SER A 117 16.65 -1.69 -4.53
C SER A 117 15.43 -2.31 -5.21
N LYS A 118 14.87 -1.61 -6.20
CA LYS A 118 13.59 -1.93 -6.89
C LYS A 118 12.35 -1.94 -5.98
N ALA A 119 12.44 -1.45 -4.75
CA ALA A 119 11.26 -1.29 -3.91
C ALA A 119 10.34 -0.21 -4.47
N SER A 120 9.04 -0.44 -4.42
CA SER A 120 7.99 0.57 -4.70
C SER A 120 7.36 1.09 -3.40
N THR A 121 7.26 0.23 -2.39
CA THR A 121 6.56 0.49 -1.13
C THR A 121 7.38 -0.05 0.04
N VAL A 122 7.39 0.69 1.16
CA VAL A 122 7.84 0.17 2.47
C VAL A 122 6.61 -0.20 3.29
N VAL A 123 6.62 -1.39 3.86
CA VAL A 123 5.51 -1.92 4.66
C VAL A 123 5.95 -2.01 6.11
N LEU A 124 5.15 -1.43 7.00
CA LEU A 124 5.43 -1.35 8.43
C LEU A 124 4.24 -1.91 9.22
N ARG A 125 4.49 -2.88 10.11
CA ARG A 125 3.46 -3.45 10.99
C ARG A 125 3.67 -2.97 12.42
N VAL A 126 2.73 -2.19 12.94
CA VAL A 126 2.86 -1.50 14.23
C VAL A 126 1.61 -1.56 15.09
N ARG A 127 1.78 -1.49 16.41
CA ARG A 127 0.73 -1.20 17.40
C ARG A 127 1.19 -0.02 18.23
N GLY A 128 0.50 1.10 18.08
CA GLY A 128 0.85 2.36 18.73
C GLY A 128 -0.07 2.72 19.89
N ASP A 129 0.12 3.94 20.38
CA ASP A 129 -0.54 4.53 21.54
C ASP A 129 -1.53 5.65 21.16
N GLY A 130 -1.82 5.81 19.86
CA GLY A 130 -2.66 6.90 19.34
C GLY A 130 -1.88 8.14 18.90
N LYS A 131 -0.54 8.17 19.04
CA LYS A 131 0.30 9.26 18.53
C LYS A 131 0.62 9.11 17.05
N ARG A 132 1.03 10.22 16.45
CA ARG A 132 1.65 10.30 15.14
C ARG A 132 3.14 9.97 15.22
N TYR A 133 3.61 9.11 14.33
CA TYR A 133 5.02 8.77 14.19
C TYR A 133 5.51 9.10 12.79
N GLN A 134 6.82 9.05 12.59
CA GLN A 134 7.44 9.18 11.28
C GLN A 134 8.31 7.96 10.99
N LEU A 135 8.16 7.44 9.79
CA LEU A 135 9.14 6.55 9.17
C LEU A 135 10.14 7.41 8.40
N ARG A 136 11.43 7.17 8.61
CA ARG A 136 12.51 7.97 8.02
C ARG A 136 13.53 7.09 7.32
N LEU A 137 13.86 7.43 6.08
CA LEU A 137 14.93 6.81 5.29
C LEU A 137 16.10 7.78 5.14
N ARG A 138 17.33 7.27 5.15
CA ARG A 138 18.52 8.10 4.83
C ARG A 138 19.40 7.39 3.81
N MET A 139 19.85 8.16 2.83
CA MET A 139 20.85 7.70 1.87
C MET A 139 22.25 7.85 2.45
N GLY A 140 23.05 6.80 2.42
CA GLY A 140 24.40 6.84 3.00
C GLY A 140 24.47 6.45 4.49
N ARG A 141 25.69 6.26 4.99
CA ARG A 141 25.98 5.91 6.40
C ARG A 141 26.26 7.12 7.31
N ASN A 142 26.20 8.34 6.76
CA ASN A 142 26.43 9.56 7.54
C ASN A 142 25.37 9.70 8.63
N TRP A 143 25.82 10.05 9.83
CA TRP A 143 24.95 10.19 11.00
C TRP A 143 24.01 11.40 10.92
N ASP A 144 24.53 12.51 10.40
CA ASP A 144 23.78 13.72 10.11
C ASP A 144 23.53 13.84 8.60
N GLY A 145 22.47 14.55 8.24
CA GLY A 145 22.07 14.78 6.85
C GLY A 145 20.57 14.67 6.62
N VAL A 146 20.19 14.84 5.35
CA VAL A 146 18.79 14.81 4.90
C VAL A 146 18.21 13.43 5.15
N ALA A 147 17.09 13.40 5.89
CA ALA A 147 16.21 12.25 5.94
C ALA A 147 15.09 12.42 4.91
N TYR A 148 14.49 11.33 4.48
CA TYR A 148 13.24 11.34 3.75
C TYR A 148 12.19 10.77 4.68
N ALA A 149 11.11 11.50 4.93
CA ALA A 149 10.17 11.19 6.00
C ALA A 149 8.73 11.13 5.47
N VAL A 150 7.97 10.21 6.04
CA VAL A 150 6.50 10.17 5.96
C VAL A 150 5.97 10.03 7.38
N SER A 151 4.91 10.77 7.69
CA SER A 151 4.22 10.60 8.97
C SER A 151 3.08 9.61 8.83
N PHE A 152 2.82 8.84 9.88
CA PHE A 152 1.69 7.93 9.96
C PHE A 152 1.04 8.00 11.34
N GLU A 153 -0.27 7.79 11.36
CA GLU A 153 -1.06 7.78 12.59
C GLU A 153 -1.18 6.35 13.13
N THR A 154 -1.38 6.23 14.44
CA THR A 154 -1.68 4.95 15.08
C THR A 154 -3.02 5.02 15.78
N THR A 155 -3.69 3.88 15.91
CA THR A 155 -4.83 3.74 16.83
C THR A 155 -4.33 3.02 18.08
N ALA A 156 -4.67 3.56 19.25
CA ALA A 156 -4.21 3.02 20.53
C ALA A 156 -4.52 1.52 20.64
N ASP A 157 -3.50 0.76 21.04
CA ASP A 157 -3.53 -0.69 21.25
C ASP A 157 -4.00 -1.52 20.05
N THR A 158 -4.04 -0.90 18.86
CA THR A 158 -4.48 -1.54 17.63
C THR A 158 -3.32 -1.75 16.68
N TRP A 159 -3.13 -3.01 16.38
CA TRP A 159 -2.20 -3.49 15.38
C TRP A 159 -2.68 -3.07 13.97
N THR A 160 -1.88 -2.25 13.28
CA THR A 160 -2.12 -1.77 11.92
C THR A 160 -0.95 -2.12 10.98
N THR A 161 -1.25 -2.41 9.71
CA THR A 161 -0.26 -2.48 8.62
C THR A 161 -0.30 -1.18 7.84
N ILE A 162 0.85 -0.54 7.68
CA ILE A 162 0.99 0.74 7.01
C ILE A 162 1.86 0.52 5.78
N GLU A 163 1.30 0.79 4.61
CA GLU A 163 1.98 0.68 3.32
C GLU A 163 2.30 2.09 2.82
N ILE A 164 3.59 2.37 2.66
CA ILE A 164 4.08 3.71 2.32
C ILE A 164 4.82 3.64 0.99
N PRO A 165 4.19 4.09 -0.12
CA PRO A 165 4.86 4.27 -1.40
C PRO A 165 6.10 5.15 -1.25
N LEU A 166 7.21 4.77 -1.88
CA LEU A 166 8.48 5.50 -1.75
C LEU A 166 8.39 6.96 -2.24
N GLU A 167 7.49 7.25 -3.17
CA GLU A 167 7.21 8.59 -3.68
C GLU A 167 6.60 9.55 -2.63
N GLN A 168 6.00 9.03 -1.56
CA GLN A 168 5.44 9.87 -0.50
C GLN A 168 6.51 10.45 0.41
N PHE A 169 7.72 9.87 0.42
CA PHE A 169 8.80 10.30 1.30
C PHE A 169 9.36 11.66 0.89
N GLN A 170 9.19 12.65 1.76
CA GLN A 170 9.66 14.02 1.53
C GLN A 170 10.99 14.29 2.22
N PRO A 171 11.92 15.01 1.58
CA PRO A 171 13.19 15.34 2.19
C PRO A 171 13.01 16.33 3.34
N ILE A 172 13.61 16.03 4.48
CA ILE A 172 13.61 16.83 5.69
C ILE A 172 15.01 16.88 6.31
N PHE A 173 15.44 18.09 6.67
CA PHE A 173 16.68 18.33 7.42
C PHE A 173 16.37 19.29 8.56
N ARG A 174 16.58 18.83 9.80
CA ARG A 174 16.37 19.63 11.02
C ARG A 174 15.01 20.36 11.08
N GLY A 175 13.96 19.69 10.62
CA GLY A 175 12.59 20.22 10.62
C GLY A 175 12.18 20.99 9.36
N PHE A 176 13.09 21.21 8.41
CA PHE A 176 12.83 21.98 7.19
C PHE A 176 12.98 21.14 5.92
N VAL A 177 12.22 21.49 4.88
CA VAL A 177 12.40 20.94 3.53
C VAL A 177 13.58 21.63 2.86
N PRO A 178 14.69 20.93 2.55
CA PRO A 178 15.85 21.56 1.92
C PRO A 178 15.56 21.94 0.46
N ARG A 179 15.99 23.15 0.04
CA ARG A 179 15.73 23.67 -1.32
C ARG A 179 16.31 22.81 -2.45
N ASN A 180 17.48 22.20 -2.23
CA ASN A 180 18.23 21.44 -3.24
C ASN A 180 18.35 19.96 -2.83
N ALA A 181 17.33 19.41 -2.17
CA ALA A 181 17.32 17.99 -1.83
C ALA A 181 17.26 17.14 -3.10
N ARG A 182 18.13 16.13 -3.19
CA ARG A 182 18.04 15.12 -4.24
C ARG A 182 16.77 14.29 -4.04
N ALA A 183 16.24 13.69 -5.11
CA ALA A 183 15.20 12.67 -4.97
C ALA A 183 15.72 11.47 -4.16
N LEU A 184 14.83 10.78 -3.45
CA LEU A 184 15.13 9.53 -2.77
C LEU A 184 15.57 8.49 -3.81
N ASN A 185 16.78 7.93 -3.64
CA ASN A 185 17.21 6.76 -4.40
C ASN A 185 17.14 5.54 -3.47
N PRO A 186 16.19 4.60 -3.70
CA PRO A 186 15.97 3.45 -2.82
C PRO A 186 17.22 2.57 -2.68
N SER A 187 17.98 2.37 -3.76
CA SER A 187 19.19 1.56 -3.75
C SER A 187 20.31 2.15 -2.90
N ARG A 188 20.27 3.46 -2.60
CA ARG A 188 21.27 4.15 -1.76
C ARG A 188 20.84 4.29 -0.30
N VAL A 189 19.65 3.83 0.07
CA VAL A 189 19.19 3.86 1.46
C VAL A 189 20.03 2.88 2.29
N GLN A 190 20.60 3.38 3.38
CA GLN A 190 21.44 2.60 4.30
C GLN A 190 21.04 2.78 5.76
N GLN A 191 20.00 3.57 6.03
CA GLN A 191 19.44 3.70 7.38
C GLN A 191 17.93 3.86 7.32
N ILE A 192 17.25 3.23 8.28
CA ILE A 192 15.82 3.39 8.54
C ILE A 192 15.67 3.85 9.98
N GLY A 193 14.72 4.73 10.25
CA GLY A 193 14.42 5.15 11.61
C GLY A 193 12.96 5.45 11.84
N LEU A 194 12.59 5.36 13.11
CA LEU A 194 11.29 5.77 13.64
C LEU A 194 11.50 7.02 14.49
N MET A 195 10.55 7.94 14.43
CA MET A 195 10.59 9.16 15.22
C MET A 195 9.20 9.53 15.69
N VAL A 196 9.10 9.98 16.94
CA VAL A 196 7.94 10.70 17.44
C VAL A 196 8.35 12.16 17.65
N THR A 197 7.53 13.09 17.17
CA THR A 197 7.82 14.53 17.20
C THR A 197 6.52 15.35 17.15
N ASP A 198 6.56 16.59 16.67
CA ASP A 198 5.41 17.47 16.46
C ASP A 198 4.65 17.84 17.76
N LYS A 199 5.41 18.13 18.81
CA LYS A 199 4.91 18.63 20.10
C LYS A 199 3.95 17.68 20.84
N GLN A 200 4.08 16.37 20.60
CA GLN A 200 3.27 15.34 21.25
C GLN A 200 3.84 14.94 22.63
N GLU A 201 4.00 15.93 23.52
CA GLU A 201 4.56 15.77 24.88
C GLU A 201 3.96 14.58 25.65
N GLY A 202 4.76 14.00 26.55
CA GLY A 202 4.35 12.90 27.40
C GLY A 202 4.92 11.54 26.99
N PRO A 203 4.46 10.46 27.66
CA PRO A 203 4.92 9.11 27.36
C PRO A 203 4.48 8.68 25.96
N PHE A 204 5.30 7.87 25.30
CA PHE A 204 4.94 7.23 24.04
C PHE A 204 5.38 5.77 24.00
N ARG A 205 4.66 4.97 23.22
CA ARG A 205 4.94 3.54 23.01
C ARG A 205 4.49 3.08 21.62
N LEU A 206 5.45 2.62 20.83
CA LEU A 206 5.24 2.01 19.53
C LEU A 206 5.83 0.61 19.51
N GLU A 207 4.99 -0.39 19.31
CA GLU A 207 5.42 -1.78 19.11
C GLU A 207 5.49 -2.07 17.62
N ILE A 208 6.55 -2.75 17.19
CA ILE A 208 6.86 -3.01 15.79
C ILE A 208 7.18 -4.49 15.64
N SER A 209 6.53 -5.14 14.68
CA SER A 209 6.79 -6.56 14.38
C SER A 209 7.38 -6.79 12.99
N ARG A 210 7.14 -5.89 12.03
CA ARG A 210 7.64 -6.07 10.67
C ARG A 210 8.03 -4.77 10.00
N LEU A 211 9.13 -4.82 9.27
CA LEU A 211 9.54 -3.80 8.32
C LEU A 211 10.03 -4.49 7.05
N GLU A 212 9.22 -4.36 6.01
CA GLU A 212 9.36 -5.04 4.73
C GLU A 212 9.36 -4.02 3.58
N ALA A 213 9.67 -4.48 2.38
CA ALA A 213 9.51 -3.70 1.16
C ALA A 213 8.88 -4.55 0.06
N THR A 214 7.95 -3.95 -0.66
CA THR A 214 7.36 -4.54 -1.87
C THR A 214 8.29 -4.26 -3.04
N ILE A 215 8.80 -5.32 -3.65
CA ILE A 215 9.76 -5.28 -4.75
C ILE A 215 9.05 -5.72 -6.03
N GLY A 216 9.19 -4.93 -7.10
CA GLY A 216 8.78 -5.37 -8.44
C GLY A 216 9.79 -6.37 -9.01
N LEU A 217 9.30 -7.52 -9.48
CA LEU A 217 10.11 -8.58 -10.10
C LEU A 217 10.55 -8.22 -11.53
#